data_AF-A0A964KBE7-F1
#
_entry.id   AF-A0A964KBE7-F1
#
_cell.length_a   1.000
_cell.length_b   1.000
_cell.length_c   1.000
_cell.angle_alpha   90.00
_cell.angle_beta   90.00
_cell.angle_gamma   90.00
#
_symmetry.space_group_name_H-M   'P 1'
#
loop_
_entity.id
_entity.type
_entity.pdbx_description
1 polymer ?
#
loop_
_entity_poly.entity_id
_entity_poly.type
_entity_poly.pdbx_seq_one_letter_code
_entity_poly.pdbx_strand_id
1 'polypeptide(L)'
;MIANNGGNGIGRTAGITNSVIRDNRGYGAGLPGQRVVRGSYGPDGRRIEASAVEDVLSGRWSAPPSYAEPGHAGRFRFTISGDCRSFSGTWGFGPAESGDGAWTGSRVSDDPTRAAMVIAAYRGTLCRDPERGALAYWAGASVSQAGLEAELRASAEYAALQPARNAYLGILARDPVLGDCQGLRYWAGTGLGQTGIEPHLGASDEGRRIRGIRDLYIELLGRDPLGLDTAALRHWAISGLTLDGIRQAILASDEYRRRPR
;
A
#
# COMPACT_ATOMS: atom_id res chain seq x y z
N MET A 1 -6.99 -2.27 -14.29
CA MET A 1 -7.87 -3.25 -13.61
C MET A 1 -9.11 -3.40 -14.46
N ILE A 2 -9.52 -4.62 -14.83
CA ILE A 2 -10.65 -4.89 -15.72
C ILE A 2 -11.74 -5.69 -14.96
N ALA A 3 -13.02 -5.42 -15.21
CA ALA A 3 -14.17 -5.74 -14.34
C ALA A 3 -15.25 -6.68 -14.94
N ASN A 4 -15.28 -7.98 -14.63
CA ASN A 4 -16.31 -8.88 -15.16
C ASN A 4 -17.72 -8.68 -14.58
N ASN A 5 -18.71 -8.52 -15.48
CA ASN A 5 -20.14 -8.70 -15.25
C ASN A 5 -20.71 -9.75 -16.23
N GLY A 6 -21.12 -10.91 -15.70
CA GLY A 6 -21.86 -11.95 -16.45
C GLY A 6 -22.10 -13.20 -15.60
N GLY A 7 -23.36 -13.44 -15.23
CA GLY A 7 -23.78 -14.48 -14.29
C GLY A 7 -24.05 -15.85 -14.92
N ASN A 8 -23.57 -16.90 -14.26
CA ASN A 8 -24.35 -17.96 -13.59
C ASN A 8 -23.33 -18.91 -12.93
N GLY A 9 -23.43 -19.10 -11.61
CA GLY A 9 -22.71 -20.14 -10.86
C GLY A 9 -21.44 -19.76 -10.09
N ILE A 10 -20.75 -18.65 -10.40
CA ILE A 10 -19.52 -18.23 -9.68
C ILE A 10 -19.51 -16.71 -9.44
N GLY A 11 -20.63 -16.18 -8.93
CA GLY A 11 -20.84 -14.75 -8.75
C GLY A 11 -20.15 -14.20 -7.52
N ARG A 12 -18.86 -13.83 -7.60
CA ARG A 12 -18.29 -12.67 -6.88
C ARG A 12 -17.17 -12.03 -7.71
N THR A 13 -17.30 -10.72 -7.89
CA THR A 13 -16.50 -9.79 -8.70
C THR A 13 -15.00 -10.05 -8.60
N ALA A 14 -14.37 -10.44 -9.71
CA ALA A 14 -12.96 -10.78 -9.75
C ALA A 14 -12.20 -9.77 -10.62
N GLY A 15 -11.35 -8.96 -10.01
CA GLY A 15 -10.50 -8.00 -10.73
C GLY A 15 -9.16 -8.60 -11.10
N ILE A 16 -8.75 -8.52 -12.36
CA ILE A 16 -7.39 -8.88 -12.79
C ILE A 16 -6.41 -7.83 -12.23
N THR A 17 -5.55 -8.23 -11.28
CA THR A 17 -4.46 -7.40 -10.77
C THR A 17 -3.27 -7.43 -11.71
N ASN A 18 -2.63 -6.27 -11.83
CA ASN A 18 -1.52 -6.00 -12.73
C ASN A 18 -0.22 -6.58 -12.14
N SER A 19 0.08 -7.84 -12.44
CA SER A 19 1.46 -8.34 -12.36
C SER A 19 2.01 -8.47 -13.78
N VAL A 20 2.54 -7.35 -14.26
CA VAL A 20 3.53 -7.27 -15.34
C VAL A 20 2.95 -7.42 -16.76
N ILE A 21 2.48 -6.32 -17.34
CA ILE A 21 2.83 -6.00 -18.75
C ILE A 21 4.14 -5.21 -18.68
N ARG A 22 5.26 -5.89 -18.52
CA ARG A 22 6.55 -5.31 -18.90
C ARG A 22 6.60 -5.38 -20.42
N ASP A 23 7.00 -4.30 -21.07
CA ASP A 23 7.42 -4.34 -22.46
C ASP A 23 8.59 -5.33 -22.55
N ASN A 24 8.31 -6.55 -23.01
CA ASN A 24 9.30 -7.62 -23.09
C ASN A 24 10.17 -7.39 -24.34
N ARG A 25 11.04 -6.37 -24.32
CA ARG A 25 12.12 -6.22 -25.31
C ARG A 25 13.36 -7.05 -24.97
N GLY A 26 13.28 -7.96 -24.02
CA GLY A 26 14.38 -8.86 -23.71
C GLY A 26 13.89 -10.03 -22.89
N TYR A 27 14.20 -11.24 -23.39
CA TYR A 27 14.01 -12.58 -22.83
C TYR A 27 12.89 -13.42 -23.49
N GLY A 28 13.32 -14.26 -24.44
CA GLY A 28 12.82 -15.63 -24.67
C GLY A 28 11.67 -15.83 -25.66
N ALA A 29 12.01 -16.09 -26.93
CA ALA A 29 11.29 -16.88 -27.95
C ALA A 29 9.73 -16.89 -27.94
N GLY A 30 9.09 -15.72 -27.87
CA GLY A 30 7.73 -15.53 -28.36
C GLY A 30 7.76 -15.11 -29.83
N LEU A 31 6.76 -15.51 -30.63
CA LEU A 31 6.61 -15.03 -32.00
C LEU A 31 6.52 -13.49 -32.00
N PRO A 32 7.10 -12.79 -33.00
CA PRO A 32 7.02 -11.33 -33.08
C PRO A 32 5.55 -10.88 -33.02
N GLY A 33 5.22 -10.04 -32.04
CA GLY A 33 3.87 -9.51 -31.80
C GLY A 33 3.11 -10.10 -30.61
N GLN A 34 3.61 -11.18 -29.99
CA GLN A 34 2.95 -11.82 -28.85
C GLN A 34 3.48 -11.27 -27.50
N ARG A 35 2.59 -10.69 -26.68
CA ARG A 35 2.93 -10.21 -25.32
C ARG A 35 2.40 -11.18 -24.27
N VAL A 36 3.24 -11.60 -23.32
CA VAL A 36 2.81 -12.45 -22.20
C VAL A 36 2.13 -11.60 -21.13
N VAL A 37 0.99 -12.05 -20.65
CA VAL A 37 0.18 -11.41 -19.61
C VAL A 37 -0.01 -12.39 -18.46
N ARG A 38 0.27 -11.94 -17.23
CA ARG A 38 -0.01 -12.68 -16.00
C ARG A 38 -0.80 -11.79 -15.04
N GLY A 39 -1.65 -12.41 -14.22
CA GLY A 39 -2.43 -11.67 -13.23
C GLY A 39 -3.16 -12.59 -12.27
N SER A 40 -3.68 -12.02 -11.19
CA SER A 40 -4.61 -12.72 -10.30
C SER A 40 -6.00 -12.11 -10.37
N TYR A 41 -7.04 -12.89 -10.10
CA TYR A 41 -8.42 -12.42 -10.11
C TYR A 41 -9.22 -12.92 -8.90
N GLY A 42 -10.04 -12.03 -8.34
CA GLY A 42 -10.87 -12.34 -7.17
C GLY A 42 -10.06 -12.48 -5.87
N PRO A 43 -10.75 -12.69 -4.73
CA PRO A 43 -10.10 -12.72 -3.42
C PRO A 43 -9.30 -14.00 -3.13
N ASP A 44 -9.57 -15.10 -3.86
CA ASP A 44 -9.11 -16.44 -3.49
C ASP A 44 -7.78 -16.86 -4.17
N GLY A 45 -6.97 -15.90 -4.64
CA GLY A 45 -5.67 -16.23 -5.28
C GLY A 45 -5.78 -16.89 -6.66
N ARG A 46 -6.91 -16.74 -7.37
CA ARG A 46 -7.11 -17.26 -8.72
C ARG A 46 -6.17 -16.56 -9.72
N ARG A 47 -5.80 -17.23 -10.81
CA ARG A 47 -4.67 -16.84 -11.69
C ARG A 47 -5.06 -16.86 -13.17
N ILE A 48 -4.48 -15.92 -13.91
CA ILE A 48 -4.53 -15.85 -15.36
C ILE A 48 -3.12 -15.86 -15.93
N GLU A 49 -2.93 -16.65 -16.97
CA GLU A 49 -1.72 -16.68 -17.80
C GLU A 49 -2.15 -16.64 -19.26
N ALA A 50 -1.71 -15.64 -20.01
CA ALA A 50 -2.25 -15.35 -21.33
C ALA A 50 -1.23 -14.74 -22.27
N SER A 51 -1.61 -14.69 -23.54
CA SER A 51 -0.90 -14.02 -24.61
C SER A 51 -1.82 -13.01 -25.27
N ALA A 52 -1.32 -11.79 -25.43
CA ALA A 52 -1.98 -10.74 -26.20
C ALA A 52 -1.36 -10.67 -27.59
N VAL A 53 -2.22 -10.76 -28.61
CA VAL A 53 -1.89 -10.50 -30.02
C VAL A 53 -2.96 -9.53 -30.52
N GLU A 54 -2.54 -8.35 -30.95
CA GLU A 54 -3.44 -7.25 -31.35
C GLU A 54 -4.44 -6.90 -30.24
N ASP A 55 -5.74 -6.96 -30.54
CA ASP A 55 -6.84 -6.71 -29.62
C ASP A 55 -7.33 -8.00 -28.93
N VAL A 56 -6.68 -9.14 -29.14
CA VAL A 56 -7.10 -10.42 -28.55
C VAL A 56 -6.15 -10.85 -27.43
N LEU A 57 -6.72 -11.13 -26.27
CA LEU A 57 -6.05 -11.78 -25.14
C LEU A 57 -6.61 -13.19 -24.96
N SER A 58 -5.80 -14.21 -25.21
CA SER A 58 -6.19 -15.61 -25.00
C SER A 58 -5.26 -16.31 -24.02
N GLY A 59 -5.80 -17.21 -23.21
CA GLY A 59 -5.01 -17.81 -22.15
C GLY A 59 -5.72 -18.83 -21.30
N ARG A 60 -5.11 -19.12 -20.16
CA ARG A 60 -5.58 -20.04 -19.14
C ARG A 60 -6.00 -19.26 -17.90
N TRP A 61 -7.14 -19.62 -17.34
CA TRP A 61 -7.53 -19.24 -15.99
C TRP A 61 -7.40 -20.46 -15.06
N SER A 62 -7.16 -20.23 -13.77
CA SER A 62 -7.16 -21.29 -12.75
C SER A 62 -7.51 -20.76 -11.37
N ALA A 63 -8.14 -21.58 -10.54
CA ALA A 63 -8.64 -21.20 -9.21
C ALA A 63 -8.39 -22.31 -8.18
N PRO A 64 -8.43 -22.01 -6.86
CA PRO A 64 -8.46 -23.05 -5.84
C PRO A 64 -9.68 -23.99 -5.98
N PRO A 65 -9.64 -25.16 -5.33
CA PRO A 65 -8.54 -25.68 -4.53
C PRO A 65 -7.37 -26.23 -5.36
N SER A 66 -7.61 -26.76 -6.57
CA SER A 66 -6.58 -27.54 -7.28
C SER A 66 -5.81 -26.79 -8.36
N TYR A 67 -6.34 -25.67 -8.86
CA TYR A 67 -5.80 -24.96 -10.04
C TYR A 67 -5.66 -25.84 -11.29
N ALA A 68 -6.35 -26.99 -11.32
CA ALA A 68 -6.25 -28.01 -12.34
C ALA A 68 -7.58 -28.22 -13.07
N GLU A 69 -7.47 -28.66 -14.31
CA GLU A 69 -8.61 -29.07 -15.14
C GLU A 69 -9.17 -30.41 -14.62
N PRO A 70 -10.45 -30.71 -14.89
CA PRO A 70 -11.41 -29.88 -15.64
C PRO A 70 -12.12 -28.83 -14.79
N GLY A 71 -12.18 -28.97 -13.46
CA GLY A 71 -13.10 -28.18 -12.62
C GLY A 71 -12.55 -26.90 -12.01
N HIS A 72 -11.22 -26.70 -12.01
CA HIS A 72 -10.59 -25.54 -11.35
C HIS A 72 -9.61 -24.82 -12.28
N ALA A 73 -9.71 -25.06 -13.59
CA ALA A 73 -9.00 -24.35 -14.62
C ALA A 73 -9.65 -24.54 -16.00
N GLY A 74 -9.32 -23.65 -16.92
CA GLY A 74 -9.68 -23.80 -18.32
C GLY A 74 -9.17 -22.65 -19.17
N ARG A 75 -9.74 -22.46 -20.36
CA ARG A 75 -9.29 -21.45 -21.32
C ARG A 75 -10.24 -20.26 -21.40
N PHE A 76 -9.73 -19.17 -21.95
CA PHE A 76 -10.50 -17.98 -22.23
C PHE A 76 -9.97 -17.26 -23.46
N ARG A 77 -10.84 -16.45 -24.05
CA ARG A 77 -10.51 -15.53 -25.13
C ARG A 77 -11.26 -14.22 -24.94
N PHE A 78 -10.54 -13.13 -24.78
CA PHE A 78 -11.08 -11.78 -24.66
C PHE A 78 -10.66 -10.92 -25.85
N THR A 79 -11.56 -10.04 -26.26
CA THR A 79 -11.32 -8.94 -27.20
C THR A 79 -11.29 -7.65 -26.41
N ILE A 80 -10.21 -6.91 -26.52
CA ILE A 80 -9.99 -5.58 -25.94
C ILE A 80 -10.69 -4.56 -26.85
N SER A 81 -11.45 -3.63 -26.27
CA SER A 81 -12.06 -2.56 -27.05
C SER A 81 -11.01 -1.66 -27.70
N GLY A 82 -11.32 -1.08 -28.85
CA GLY A 82 -10.37 -0.23 -29.60
C GLY A 82 -9.88 1.01 -28.83
N ASP A 83 -10.63 1.46 -27.83
CA ASP A 83 -10.22 2.54 -26.91
C ASP A 83 -9.37 2.04 -25.73
N CYS A 84 -9.06 0.74 -25.67
CA CYS A 84 -8.37 0.05 -24.58
C CYS A 84 -9.05 0.19 -23.21
N ARG A 85 -10.31 0.63 -23.15
CA ARG A 85 -11.01 0.86 -21.88
C ARG A 85 -11.84 -0.31 -21.41
N SER A 86 -11.98 -1.36 -22.21
CA SER A 86 -12.75 -2.53 -21.81
C SER A 86 -12.31 -3.79 -22.51
N PHE A 87 -12.82 -4.93 -22.06
CA PHE A 87 -12.82 -6.16 -22.84
C PHE A 87 -14.18 -6.84 -22.78
N SER A 88 -14.42 -7.73 -23.74
CA SER A 88 -15.47 -8.74 -23.69
C SER A 88 -14.95 -10.06 -24.23
N GLY A 89 -15.55 -11.17 -23.85
CA GLY A 89 -15.18 -12.47 -24.40
C GLY A 89 -15.75 -13.64 -23.62
N THR A 90 -15.16 -14.81 -23.82
CA THR A 90 -15.69 -16.07 -23.30
C THR A 90 -14.64 -16.82 -22.52
N TRP A 91 -15.13 -17.74 -21.70
CA TRP A 91 -14.30 -18.72 -21.00
C TRP A 91 -14.97 -20.11 -21.06
N GLY A 92 -14.16 -21.13 -20.84
CA GLY A 92 -14.60 -22.50 -20.67
C GLY A 92 -13.70 -23.28 -19.70
N PHE A 93 -14.19 -24.44 -19.25
CA PHE A 93 -13.41 -25.43 -18.50
C PHE A 93 -12.54 -26.29 -19.42
N GLY A 94 -11.41 -26.77 -18.89
CA GLY A 94 -10.51 -27.63 -19.66
C GLY A 94 -9.95 -26.94 -20.91
N PRO A 95 -9.96 -27.60 -22.08
CA PRO A 95 -9.46 -27.01 -23.32
C PRO A 95 -10.42 -26.00 -23.97
N ALA A 96 -11.66 -25.86 -23.47
CA ALA A 96 -12.67 -25.02 -24.10
C ALA A 96 -12.42 -23.53 -23.83
N GLU A 97 -12.41 -22.71 -24.88
CA GLU A 97 -12.29 -21.25 -24.79
C GLU A 97 -13.65 -20.54 -24.61
N SER A 98 -14.75 -21.30 -24.73
CA SER A 98 -16.12 -20.84 -24.65
C SER A 98 -17.05 -21.98 -24.22
N GLY A 99 -18.29 -21.66 -23.85
CA GLY A 99 -19.31 -22.64 -23.47
C GLY A 99 -19.78 -22.54 -22.02
N ASP A 100 -18.96 -21.97 -21.12
CA ASP A 100 -19.30 -21.84 -19.70
C ASP A 100 -19.71 -20.42 -19.29
N GLY A 101 -19.38 -19.40 -20.09
CA GLY A 101 -19.98 -18.09 -19.94
C GLY A 101 -19.21 -16.96 -20.63
N ALA A 102 -19.72 -15.74 -20.42
CA ALA A 102 -19.11 -14.51 -20.91
C ALA A 102 -18.36 -13.81 -19.77
N TRP A 103 -17.17 -13.28 -20.08
CA TRP A 103 -16.46 -12.32 -19.24
C TRP A 103 -16.41 -10.95 -19.91
N THR A 104 -16.66 -9.90 -19.15
CA THR A 104 -16.52 -8.52 -19.61
C THR A 104 -15.55 -7.73 -18.74
N GLY A 105 -15.25 -6.49 -19.09
CA GLY A 105 -14.98 -5.51 -18.06
C GLY A 105 -14.33 -4.22 -18.49
N SER A 106 -14.27 -3.26 -17.56
CA SER A 106 -13.79 -1.90 -17.81
C SER A 106 -12.47 -1.59 -17.09
N ARG A 107 -11.57 -0.91 -17.77
CA ARG A 107 -10.28 -0.39 -17.29
C ARG A 107 -10.53 0.73 -16.28
N VAL A 108 -10.00 0.55 -15.07
CA VAL A 108 -10.25 1.47 -13.94
C VAL A 108 -9.38 2.74 -13.95
N SER A 109 -8.35 2.84 -14.80
CA SER A 109 -7.67 4.13 -15.07
C SER A 109 -6.87 4.07 -16.36
N ASP A 110 -6.84 5.20 -17.09
CA ASP A 110 -6.00 5.35 -18.28
C ASP A 110 -4.59 5.85 -17.98
N ASP A 111 -4.39 6.46 -16.81
CA ASP A 111 -3.11 6.97 -16.35
C ASP A 111 -2.58 6.14 -15.14
N PRO A 112 -1.57 5.28 -15.35
CA PRO A 112 -0.94 4.54 -14.27
C PRO A 112 -0.23 5.47 -13.27
N THR A 113 0.22 6.65 -13.70
CA THR A 113 0.83 7.68 -12.85
C THR A 113 -0.19 8.20 -11.84
N ARG A 114 -1.41 8.46 -12.32
CA ARG A 114 -2.49 8.94 -11.48
C ARG A 114 -2.95 7.92 -10.45
N ALA A 115 -3.11 6.66 -10.85
CA ALA A 115 -3.45 5.58 -9.92
C ALA A 115 -2.35 5.38 -8.86
N ALA A 116 -1.08 5.44 -9.25
CA ALA A 116 0.04 5.36 -8.32
C ALA A 116 0.04 6.52 -7.30
N MET A 117 -0.25 7.75 -7.75
CA MET A 117 -0.38 8.91 -6.88
C MET A 117 -1.51 8.73 -5.84
N VAL A 118 -2.68 8.21 -6.25
CA VAL A 118 -3.79 7.93 -5.33
C VAL A 118 -3.39 6.88 -4.29
N ILE A 119 -2.77 5.78 -4.73
CA ILE A 119 -2.29 4.73 -3.81
C ILE A 119 -1.27 5.30 -2.82
N ALA A 120 -0.33 6.13 -3.28
CA ALA A 120 0.66 6.77 -2.42
C ALA A 120 0.01 7.68 -1.37
N ALA A 121 -0.97 8.51 -1.77
CA ALA A 121 -1.70 9.39 -0.86
C ALA A 121 -2.45 8.61 0.22
N TYR A 122 -3.15 7.53 -0.17
CA TYR A 122 -3.86 6.65 0.77
C TYR A 122 -2.91 5.95 1.74
N ARG A 123 -1.79 5.40 1.26
CA ARG A 123 -0.80 4.75 2.12
C ARG A 123 -0.14 5.73 3.09
N GLY A 124 0.23 6.91 2.62
CA GLY A 124 0.87 7.94 3.47
C GLY A 124 -0.08 8.54 4.51
N THR A 125 -1.36 8.68 4.18
CA THR A 125 -2.33 9.39 5.03
C THR A 125 -3.13 8.43 5.93
N LEU A 126 -3.62 7.33 5.36
CA LEU A 126 -4.55 6.40 6.02
C LEU A 126 -3.92 5.05 6.34
N CYS A 127 -2.67 4.81 5.94
CA CYS A 127 -1.96 3.55 6.17
C CYS A 127 -2.69 2.32 5.63
N ARG A 128 -3.32 2.47 4.47
CA ARG A 128 -3.96 1.38 3.73
C ARG A 128 -4.02 1.70 2.24
N ASP A 129 -4.36 0.71 1.43
CA ASP A 129 -4.71 0.92 0.03
C ASP A 129 -6.13 1.50 -0.11
N PRO A 130 -6.38 2.30 -1.16
CA PRO A 130 -7.73 2.74 -1.49
C PRO A 130 -8.59 1.53 -1.86
N GLU A 131 -9.86 1.59 -1.47
CA GLU A 131 -10.85 0.64 -1.98
C GLU A 131 -11.03 0.85 -3.49
N ARG A 132 -11.54 -0.18 -4.17
CA ARG A 132 -11.68 -0.15 -5.63
C ARG A 132 -12.46 1.07 -6.14
N GLY A 133 -13.60 1.38 -5.52
CA GLY A 133 -14.43 2.52 -5.89
C GLY A 133 -13.71 3.85 -5.67
N ALA A 134 -13.04 3.99 -4.53
CA ALA A 134 -12.26 5.17 -4.20
C ALA A 134 -11.09 5.37 -5.17
N LEU A 135 -10.35 4.31 -5.52
CA LEU A 135 -9.27 4.38 -6.50
C LEU A 135 -9.79 4.87 -7.86
N ALA A 136 -10.91 4.31 -8.34
CA ALA A 136 -11.53 4.72 -9.60
C ALA A 136 -11.95 6.19 -9.58
N TYR A 137 -12.63 6.60 -8.52
CA TYR A 137 -13.11 7.97 -8.34
C TYR A 137 -11.96 8.98 -8.33
N TRP A 138 -10.97 8.78 -7.46
CA TRP A 138 -9.86 9.73 -7.32
C TRP A 138 -8.90 9.72 -8.50
N ALA A 139 -8.74 8.58 -9.18
CA ALA A 139 -7.93 8.51 -10.38
C ALA A 139 -8.59 9.21 -11.58
N GLY A 140 -9.94 9.24 -11.64
CA GLY A 140 -10.68 10.02 -12.63
C GLY A 140 -10.83 11.51 -12.27
N ALA A 141 -10.64 11.88 -11.01
CA ALA A 141 -10.75 13.25 -10.54
C ALA A 141 -9.51 14.09 -10.89
N SER A 142 -9.70 15.37 -11.24
CA SER A 142 -8.63 16.34 -11.52
C SER A 142 -8.07 17.04 -10.27
N VAL A 143 -8.07 16.38 -9.10
CA VAL A 143 -7.54 16.95 -7.84
C VAL A 143 -6.00 16.86 -7.79
N SER A 144 -5.30 17.82 -7.19
CA SER A 144 -3.86 17.65 -6.95
C SER A 144 -3.58 16.56 -5.90
N GLN A 145 -2.35 16.05 -5.81
CA GLN A 145 -1.98 15.13 -4.72
C GLN A 145 -2.24 15.76 -3.35
N ALA A 146 -1.83 17.01 -3.16
CA ALA A 146 -2.03 17.76 -1.92
C ALA A 146 -3.53 17.93 -1.59
N GLY A 147 -4.37 18.19 -2.60
CA GLY A 147 -5.82 18.27 -2.43
C GLY A 147 -6.42 16.93 -1.99
N LEU A 148 -6.03 15.82 -2.63
CA LEU A 148 -6.45 14.49 -2.21
C LEU A 148 -6.03 14.21 -0.76
N GLU A 149 -4.77 14.46 -0.41
CA GLU A 149 -4.31 14.24 0.96
C GLU A 149 -5.05 15.12 1.98
N ALA A 150 -5.41 16.36 1.61
CA ALA A 150 -6.22 17.23 2.47
C ALA A 150 -7.62 16.64 2.71
N GLU A 151 -8.28 16.15 1.67
CA GLU A 151 -9.57 15.44 1.78
C GLU A 151 -9.46 14.19 2.66
N LEU A 152 -8.40 13.39 2.47
CA LEU A 152 -8.15 12.21 3.30
C LEU A 152 -7.92 12.60 4.77
N ARG A 153 -7.17 13.67 5.05
CA ARG A 153 -6.94 14.17 6.42
C ARG A 153 -8.21 14.73 7.07
N ALA A 154 -9.16 15.23 6.29
CA ALA A 154 -10.45 15.71 6.78
C ALA A 154 -11.45 14.56 7.07
N SER A 155 -11.14 13.32 6.67
CA SER A 155 -12.06 12.19 6.81
C SER A 155 -12.17 11.68 8.25
N ALA A 156 -13.34 11.08 8.58
CA ALA A 156 -13.55 10.39 9.85
C ALA A 156 -12.56 9.21 10.05
N GLU A 157 -12.12 8.58 8.96
CA GLU A 157 -11.12 7.52 9.04
C GLU A 157 -9.77 8.06 9.53
N TYR A 158 -9.33 9.22 9.02
CA TYR A 158 -8.11 9.86 9.53
C TYR A 158 -8.26 10.32 10.97
N ALA A 159 -9.44 10.82 11.35
CA ALA A 159 -9.75 11.18 12.73
C ALA A 159 -9.60 9.97 13.68
N ALA A 160 -10.03 8.78 13.26
CA ALA A 160 -9.89 7.55 14.05
C ALA A 160 -8.42 7.12 14.25
N LEU A 161 -7.49 7.57 13.39
CA LEU A 161 -6.06 7.31 13.55
C LEU A 161 -5.37 8.28 14.53
N GLN A 162 -6.00 9.40 14.89
CA GLN A 162 -5.36 10.46 15.68
C GLN A 162 -4.86 10.02 17.05
N PRO A 163 -5.60 9.22 17.85
CA PRO A 163 -5.10 8.78 19.14
C PRO A 163 -3.76 8.04 19.04
N ALA A 164 -3.63 7.17 18.03
CA ALA A 164 -2.40 6.43 17.78
C ALA A 164 -1.31 7.32 17.19
N ARG A 165 -1.61 8.21 16.23
CA ARG A 165 -0.62 9.16 15.70
C ARG A 165 -0.04 10.07 16.78
N ASN A 166 -0.90 10.58 17.67
CA ASN A 166 -0.48 11.41 18.80
C ASN A 166 0.39 10.63 19.78
N ALA A 167 0.08 9.35 20.03
CA ALA A 167 0.93 8.49 20.86
C ALA A 167 2.32 8.28 20.22
N TYR A 168 2.39 8.08 18.89
CA TYR A 168 3.66 8.01 18.17
C TYR A 168 4.47 9.31 18.30
N LEU A 169 3.82 10.47 18.13
CA LEU A 169 4.49 11.76 18.29
C LEU A 169 4.96 12.00 19.73
N GLY A 170 4.13 11.68 20.73
CA GLY A 170 4.42 11.90 22.13
C GLY A 170 5.47 10.95 22.71
N ILE A 171 5.58 9.73 22.18
CA ILE A 171 6.47 8.70 22.73
C ILE A 171 7.70 8.46 21.86
N LEU A 172 7.52 8.46 20.54
CA LEU A 172 8.58 8.15 19.57
C LEU A 172 9.13 9.40 18.87
N ALA A 173 8.62 10.58 19.21
CA ALA A 173 9.01 11.87 18.63
C ALA A 173 8.85 11.91 17.09
N ARG A 174 7.91 11.15 16.53
CA ARG A 174 7.65 11.08 15.09
C ARG A 174 6.25 10.66 14.74
N ASP A 175 5.82 11.05 13.55
CA ASP A 175 4.67 10.41 12.91
C ASP A 175 4.97 8.95 12.53
N PRO A 176 3.94 8.09 12.45
CA PRO A 176 4.04 6.78 11.84
C PRO A 176 4.52 6.87 10.38
N VAL A 177 5.44 5.98 10.01
CA VAL A 177 5.90 5.77 8.63
C VAL A 177 5.24 4.52 8.03
N LEU A 178 5.49 4.24 6.75
CA LEU A 178 4.89 3.09 6.05
C LEU A 178 5.10 1.74 6.77
N GLY A 179 6.25 1.56 7.43
CA GLY A 179 6.54 0.36 8.20
C GLY A 179 5.67 0.20 9.45
N ASP A 180 5.12 1.29 9.99
CA ASP A 180 4.27 1.27 11.18
C ASP A 180 2.80 1.04 10.84
N CYS A 181 2.41 1.02 9.56
CA CYS A 181 1.01 1.06 9.17
C CYS A 181 0.17 -0.08 9.75
N GLN A 182 0.75 -1.28 9.91
CA GLN A 182 0.07 -2.38 10.60
C GLN A 182 -0.21 -2.04 12.07
N GLY A 183 0.79 -1.51 12.79
CA GLY A 183 0.64 -1.09 14.18
C GLY A 183 -0.33 0.07 14.34
N LEU A 184 -0.25 1.08 13.46
CA LEU A 184 -1.16 2.22 13.46
C LEU A 184 -2.62 1.78 13.30
N ARG A 185 -2.89 0.90 12.33
CA ARG A 185 -4.23 0.35 12.08
C ARG A 185 -4.70 -0.56 13.20
N TYR A 186 -3.80 -1.36 13.78
CA TYR A 186 -4.10 -2.18 14.94
C TYR A 186 -4.58 -1.31 16.10
N TRP A 187 -3.83 -0.29 16.49
CA TRP A 187 -4.20 0.59 17.60
C TRP A 187 -5.49 1.37 17.34
N ALA A 188 -5.73 1.85 16.12
CA ALA A 188 -7.00 2.48 15.78
C ALA A 188 -8.20 1.52 15.91
N GLY A 189 -7.98 0.22 15.66
CA GLY A 189 -9.00 -0.81 15.78
C GLY A 189 -9.29 -1.27 17.21
N THR A 190 -8.38 -1.06 18.17
CA THR A 190 -8.61 -1.47 19.56
C THR A 190 -9.59 -0.54 20.29
N GLY A 191 -9.82 0.66 19.78
CA GLY A 191 -10.60 1.69 20.46
C GLY A 191 -9.88 2.31 21.68
N LEU A 192 -8.62 1.95 21.91
CA LEU A 192 -7.81 2.61 22.94
C LEU A 192 -7.57 4.06 22.53
N GLY A 193 -7.79 4.97 23.49
CA GLY A 193 -7.34 6.35 23.36
C GLY A 193 -5.81 6.46 23.42
N GLN A 194 -5.29 7.65 23.15
CA GLN A 194 -3.86 7.94 23.14
C GLN A 194 -3.16 7.43 24.41
N THR A 195 -3.69 7.76 25.59
CA THR A 195 -3.14 7.39 26.89
C THR A 195 -3.08 5.87 27.13
N GLY A 196 -3.96 5.10 26.48
CA GLY A 196 -3.91 3.64 26.52
C GLY A 196 -2.83 3.04 25.63
N ILE A 197 -2.44 3.74 24.56
CA ILE A 197 -1.45 3.30 23.58
C ILE A 197 -0.02 3.64 24.04
N GLU A 198 0.15 4.79 24.68
CA GLU A 198 1.46 5.33 25.11
C GLU A 198 2.31 4.34 25.93
N PRO A 199 1.78 3.57 26.91
CA PRO A 199 2.57 2.60 27.65
C PRO A 199 3.17 1.50 26.77
N HIS A 200 2.43 1.05 25.75
CA HIS A 200 2.89 0.02 24.83
C HIS A 200 4.02 0.54 23.94
N LEU A 201 3.87 1.75 23.39
CA LEU A 201 4.94 2.38 22.61
C LEU A 201 6.16 2.69 23.50
N GLY A 202 5.95 3.12 24.74
CA GLY A 202 7.01 3.47 25.67
C GLY A 202 7.83 2.26 26.14
N ALA A 203 7.23 1.07 26.12
CA ALA A 203 7.90 -0.19 26.43
C ALA A 203 8.63 -0.82 25.23
N SER A 204 8.44 -0.29 24.01
CA SER A 204 9.18 -0.73 22.83
C SER A 204 10.66 -0.33 22.91
N ASP A 205 11.51 -0.98 22.10
CA ASP A 205 12.94 -0.61 22.01
C ASP A 205 13.12 0.84 21.55
N GLU A 206 12.34 1.28 20.57
CA GLU A 206 12.37 2.66 20.11
C GLU A 206 11.92 3.64 21.20
N GLY A 207 10.83 3.32 21.92
CA GLY A 207 10.34 4.16 23.02
C GLY A 207 11.34 4.26 24.18
N ARG A 208 12.00 3.15 24.55
CA ARG A 208 13.09 3.16 25.54
C ARG A 208 14.27 4.00 25.07
N ARG A 209 14.64 3.90 23.80
CA ARG A 209 15.75 4.68 23.22
C ARG A 209 15.44 6.18 23.22
N ILE A 210 14.26 6.59 22.79
CA ILE A 210 13.84 7.99 22.80
C ILE A 210 13.84 8.54 24.23
N ARG A 211 13.32 7.78 25.20
CA ARG A 211 13.37 8.16 26.62
C ARG A 211 14.79 8.38 27.10
N GLY A 212 15.70 7.44 26.85
CA GLY A 212 17.11 7.58 27.25
C GLY A 212 17.79 8.80 26.63
N ILE A 213 17.48 9.14 25.38
CA ILE A 213 18.00 10.37 24.75
C ILE A 213 17.42 11.62 25.43
N ARG A 214 16.11 11.64 25.71
CA ARG A 214 15.47 12.75 26.44
C ARG A 214 16.09 12.95 27.82
N ASP A 215 16.33 11.88 28.55
CA ASP A 215 16.97 11.92 29.87
C ASP A 215 18.35 12.57 29.79
N LEU A 216 19.15 12.27 28.75
CA LEU A 216 20.44 12.93 28.51
C LEU A 216 20.30 14.43 28.24
N TYR A 217 19.32 14.86 27.45
CA TYR A 217 19.10 16.29 27.22
C TYR A 217 18.67 17.02 28.50
N ILE A 218 17.80 16.41 29.30
CA ILE A 218 17.34 16.97 30.57
C ILE A 218 18.52 17.07 31.55
N GLU A 219 19.31 16.00 31.68
CA GLU A 219 20.48 15.94 32.57
C GLU A 219 21.58 16.93 32.15
N LEU A 220 21.93 16.95 30.86
CA LEU A 220 23.11 17.68 30.38
C LEU A 220 22.81 19.11 29.95
N LEU A 221 21.58 19.41 29.52
CA LEU A 221 21.22 20.71 28.95
C LEU A 221 20.05 21.39 29.68
N GLY A 222 19.42 20.71 30.65
CA GLY A 222 18.32 21.27 31.43
C GLY A 222 17.03 21.48 30.62
N ARG A 223 16.89 20.84 29.45
CA ARG A 223 15.72 20.97 28.58
C ARG A 223 15.20 19.61 28.11
N ASP A 224 13.89 19.50 27.95
CA ASP A 224 13.26 18.38 27.26
C ASP A 224 13.10 18.72 25.77
N PRO A 225 13.74 17.98 24.85
CA PRO A 225 13.64 18.25 23.42
C PRO A 225 12.32 17.75 22.81
N LEU A 226 11.49 16.99 23.53
CA LEU A 226 10.21 16.53 22.99
C LEU A 226 9.25 17.71 22.73
N GLY A 227 8.68 17.76 21.52
CA GLY A 227 7.78 18.84 21.09
C GLY A 227 8.47 20.16 20.71
N LEU A 228 9.71 20.38 21.16
CA LEU A 228 10.50 21.58 20.87
C LEU A 228 11.57 21.35 19.79
N ASP A 229 12.20 20.18 19.83
CA ASP A 229 13.35 19.80 19.00
C ASP A 229 13.29 18.29 18.69
N THR A 230 12.14 17.86 18.16
CA THR A 230 11.90 16.46 17.77
C THR A 230 12.85 16.01 16.66
N ALA A 231 13.37 16.94 15.86
CA ALA A 231 14.37 16.66 14.83
C ALA A 231 15.71 16.19 15.45
N ALA A 232 16.22 16.85 16.48
CA ALA A 232 17.42 16.40 17.17
C ALA A 232 17.21 15.05 17.86
N LEU A 233 16.07 14.84 18.53
CA LEU A 233 15.70 13.54 19.11
C LEU A 233 15.75 12.43 18.07
N ARG A 234 15.14 12.67 16.91
CA ARG A 234 15.12 11.72 15.81
C ARG A 234 16.51 11.46 15.24
N HIS A 235 17.32 12.49 15.08
CA HIS A 235 18.69 12.35 14.62
C HIS A 235 19.47 11.36 15.49
N TRP A 236 19.42 11.54 16.81
CA TRP A 236 20.08 10.62 17.74
C TRP A 236 19.47 9.23 17.73
N ALA A 237 18.14 9.14 17.65
CA ALA A 237 17.44 7.86 17.61
C ALA A 237 17.88 6.99 16.44
N ILE A 238 18.15 7.56 15.27
CA ILE A 238 18.57 6.81 14.08
C ILE A 238 20.09 6.77 13.86
N SER A 239 20.89 7.49 14.66
CA SER A 239 22.34 7.61 14.48
C SER A 239 23.14 6.30 14.65
N GLY A 240 22.54 5.26 15.23
CA GLY A 240 23.23 4.01 15.58
C GLY A 240 24.13 4.08 16.81
N LEU A 241 24.37 5.28 17.37
CA LEU A 241 25.17 5.45 18.58
C LEU A 241 24.48 4.85 19.82
N THR A 242 25.29 4.38 20.76
CA THR A 242 24.81 4.03 22.11
C THR A 242 24.45 5.28 22.90
N LEU A 243 23.71 5.14 24.01
CA LEU A 243 23.41 6.27 24.89
C LEU A 243 24.70 6.93 25.43
N ASP A 244 25.73 6.14 25.73
CA ASP A 244 27.03 6.68 26.13
C ASP A 244 27.71 7.45 25.01
N GLY A 245 27.66 6.94 23.77
CA GLY A 245 28.16 7.66 22.61
C GLY A 245 27.44 9.00 22.37
N ILE A 246 26.12 9.02 22.53
CA ILE A 246 25.30 10.24 22.43
C ILE A 246 25.66 11.21 23.57
N ARG A 247 25.80 10.71 24.81
CA ARG A 247 26.24 11.52 25.96
C ARG A 247 27.56 12.22 25.66
N GLN A 248 28.57 11.50 25.17
CA GLN A 248 29.87 12.10 24.83
C GLN A 248 29.75 13.13 23.72
N ALA A 249 28.92 12.87 22.70
CA ALA A 249 28.68 13.83 21.63
C ALA A 249 28.01 15.13 22.12
N ILE A 250 27.03 15.03 23.03
CA ILE A 250 26.39 16.20 23.65
C ILE A 250 27.40 16.98 24.49
N LEU A 251 28.20 16.32 25.33
CA LEU A 251 29.24 16.97 26.15
C LEU A 251 30.27 17.76 25.31
N ALA A 252 30.60 17.27 24.12
CA ALA A 252 31.54 17.93 23.20
C ALA A 252 30.91 19.09 22.39
N SER A 253 29.58 19.20 22.38
CA SER A 253 28.85 20.16 21.54
C SER A 253 29.06 21.62 21.97
N ASP A 254 28.84 22.54 21.03
CA ASP A 254 28.75 23.97 21.33
C ASP A 254 27.57 24.29 22.26
N GLU A 255 26.46 23.56 22.11
CA GLU A 255 25.25 23.76 22.91
C GLU A 255 25.54 23.55 24.40
N TYR A 256 26.21 22.44 24.73
CA TYR A 256 26.63 22.16 26.10
C TYR A 256 27.56 23.24 26.67
N ARG A 257 28.51 23.73 25.86
CA ARG A 257 29.44 24.79 26.28
C ARG A 257 28.76 26.14 26.52
N ARG A 258 27.62 26.40 25.88
CA ARG A 258 26.87 27.66 25.96
C ARG A 258 25.69 27.62 26.93
N ARG A 259 25.41 26.49 27.57
CA ARG A 259 24.27 26.37 28.50
C ARG A 259 24.43 27.35 29.68
N PRO A 260 23.33 27.95 30.19
CA PRO A 260 23.36 28.71 31.43
C PRO A 260 23.89 27.84 32.57
N ARG A 261 24.79 28.38 33.40
CA ARG A 261 25.30 27.71 34.60
C ARG A 261 24.32 27.84 35.76
#